data_AF-A0A168LTS3-F1
#
_entry.id   AF-A0A168LTS3-F1
#
_cell.length_a   1.000
_cell.length_b   1.000
_cell.length_c   1.000
_cell.angle_alpha   90.00
_cell.angle_beta   90.00
_cell.angle_gamma   90.00
#
_symmetry.space_group_name_H-M   'P 1'
#
loop_
_entity.id
_entity.type
_entity.pdbx_description
1 polymer ?
#
loop_
_entity_poly.entity_id
_entity_poly.type
_entity_poly.pdbx_seq_one_letter_code
_entity_poly.pdbx_strand_id
1 'polypeptide(L)'
;MDSNEPQHTVEEGSFFNPLPAPIILKHSGPGIASFILCMISLLGYIASVALIGSLMTPYLNEELTAPTEEMVEKLGVAGSIVILFLLMNLIGVILGIVGVSLKKRKKIFAILGLIMNAAILLSLAIFFVIAVVNATI
;
A
#
# COMPACT_ATOMS: atom_id res chain seq x y z
N MET A 1 -73.10 -2.87 -46.06
CA MET A 1 -71.67 -3.06 -46.36
C MET A 1 -70.94 -2.85 -45.04
N ASP A 2 -70.61 -3.96 -44.41
CA ASP A 2 -70.18 -4.08 -43.03
C ASP A 2 -68.64 -4.17 -43.04
N SER A 3 -67.97 -3.06 -42.72
CA SER A 3 -66.51 -2.96 -42.74
C SER A 3 -65.95 -3.46 -41.42
N ASN A 4 -65.87 -4.79 -41.29
CA ASN A 4 -65.25 -5.45 -40.15
C ASN A 4 -63.75 -5.64 -40.44
N GLU A 5 -62.95 -4.60 -40.20
CA GLU A 5 -61.49 -4.73 -40.16
C GLU A 5 -61.07 -5.21 -38.76
N PRO A 6 -60.21 -6.24 -38.63
CA PRO A 6 -59.64 -6.60 -37.35
C PRO A 6 -58.75 -5.45 -36.88
N GLN A 7 -59.12 -4.81 -35.77
CA GLN A 7 -58.27 -3.84 -35.11
C GLN A 7 -57.00 -4.57 -34.65
N HIS A 8 -55.92 -4.36 -35.41
CA HIS A 8 -54.58 -4.75 -35.02
C HIS A 8 -54.27 -3.94 -33.75
N THR A 9 -54.41 -4.57 -32.58
CA THR A 9 -53.88 -4.05 -31.33
C THR A 9 -52.38 -3.95 -31.53
N VAL A 10 -51.90 -2.75 -31.84
CA VAL A 10 -50.49 -2.41 -31.73
C VAL A 10 -50.20 -2.58 -30.26
N GLU A 11 -49.57 -3.70 -29.90
CA GLU A 11 -48.91 -3.79 -28.61
C GLU A 11 -47.92 -2.62 -28.60
N GLU A 12 -48.27 -1.57 -27.87
CA GLU A 12 -47.31 -0.56 -27.41
C GLU A 12 -46.30 -1.31 -26.54
N GLY A 13 -45.36 -1.98 -27.21
CA GLY A 13 -44.18 -2.51 -26.60
C GLY A 13 -43.54 -1.34 -25.89
N SER A 14 -43.53 -1.42 -24.55
CA SER A 14 -42.76 -0.54 -23.68
C SER A 14 -41.28 -0.76 -23.97
N PHE A 15 -40.82 -0.27 -25.13
CA PHE A 15 -39.46 -0.41 -25.64
C PHE A 15 -38.49 0.57 -24.99
N PHE A 16 -38.98 1.42 -24.10
CA PHE A 16 -38.15 2.23 -23.21
C PHE A 16 -37.96 1.52 -21.88
N ASN A 17 -37.20 0.42 -21.88
CA ASN A 17 -36.39 0.11 -20.71
C ASN A 17 -35.20 1.07 -20.75
N PRO A 18 -35.13 2.12 -19.89
CA PRO A 18 -33.94 2.94 -19.82
C PRO A 18 -32.78 2.00 -19.49
N LEU A 19 -31.74 2.01 -20.34
CA LEU A 19 -30.60 1.12 -20.12
C LEU A 19 -30.11 1.30 -18.68
N PRO A 20 -29.82 0.21 -17.95
CA PRO A 20 -29.36 0.32 -16.58
C PRO A 20 -28.16 1.26 -16.55
N ALA A 21 -28.30 2.39 -15.84
CA ALA A 21 -27.24 3.38 -15.73
C ALA A 21 -25.96 2.68 -15.24
N PRO A 22 -24.78 2.97 -15.85
CA PRO A 22 -23.54 2.33 -15.44
C PRO A 22 -23.31 2.54 -13.94
N ILE A 23 -23.17 1.46 -13.17
CA ILE A 23 -22.87 1.54 -11.73
C ILE A 23 -21.45 2.09 -11.58
N ILE A 24 -21.34 3.40 -11.34
CA ILE A 24 -20.07 4.05 -11.03
C ILE A 24 -19.72 3.76 -9.57
N LEU A 25 -18.92 2.71 -9.35
CA LEU A 25 -18.38 2.41 -8.02
C LEU A 25 -17.28 3.42 -7.65
N LYS A 26 -17.47 4.13 -6.55
CA LYS A 26 -16.47 5.06 -5.99
C LYS A 26 -15.27 4.27 -5.40
N HIS A 27 -14.10 4.90 -5.33
CA HIS A 27 -12.92 4.28 -4.70
C HIS A 27 -13.03 4.27 -3.16
N SER A 28 -12.37 3.29 -2.54
CA SER A 28 -12.27 3.20 -1.07
C SER A 28 -11.22 4.18 -0.54
N GLY A 29 -11.66 5.20 0.23
CA GLY A 29 -10.76 6.14 0.92
C GLY A 29 -9.70 5.45 1.78
N PRO A 30 -10.05 4.47 2.65
CA PRO A 30 -9.07 3.71 3.43
C PRO A 30 -8.05 2.96 2.56
N GLY A 31 -8.49 2.46 1.39
CA GLY A 31 -7.60 1.78 0.45
C GLY A 31 -6.58 2.72 -0.19
N ILE A 32 -6.99 3.95 -0.54
CA ILE A 32 -6.07 4.97 -1.07
C ILE A 32 -5.07 5.39 0.02
N ALA A 33 -5.54 5.59 1.25
CA ALA A 33 -4.67 5.94 2.37
C ALA A 33 -3.63 4.86 2.67
N SER A 34 -4.02 3.57 2.67
CA SER A 34 -3.08 2.44 2.79
C SER A 34 -2.00 2.44 1.70
N PHE A 35 -2.39 2.73 0.46
CA PHE A 35 -1.45 2.82 -0.66
C PHE A 35 -0.48 3.99 -0.53
N ILE A 36 -0.97 5.18 -0.13
CA ILE A 36 -0.12 6.36 0.07
C ILE A 36 0.85 6.15 1.23
N LEU A 37 0.40 5.57 2.35
CA LEU A 37 1.26 5.24 3.49
C LEU A 37 2.37 4.27 3.08
N CYS A 38 2.07 3.30 2.21
CA CYS A 38 3.08 2.42 1.65
C CYS A 38 4.16 3.18 0.87
N MET A 39 3.77 4.12 0.00
CA MET A 39 4.72 4.91 -0.79
C MET A 39 5.61 5.79 0.08
N ILE A 40 5.02 6.46 1.07
CA ILE A 40 5.76 7.30 2.03
C ILE A 40 6.73 6.43 2.83
N SER A 41 6.27 5.29 3.35
CA SER A 41 7.12 4.39 4.14
C SER A 41 8.25 3.81 3.31
N LEU A 42 7.98 3.41 2.06
CA LEU A 42 8.98 2.87 1.15
C LEU A 42 10.10 3.89 0.86
N LEU A 43 9.72 5.14 0.56
CA LEU A 43 10.69 6.23 0.39
C LEU A 43 11.50 6.46 1.68
N GLY A 44 10.82 6.43 2.83
CA GLY A 44 11.45 6.51 4.15
C GLY A 44 12.51 5.44 4.36
N TYR A 45 12.19 4.17 4.08
CA TYR A 45 13.16 3.08 4.21
C TYR A 45 14.34 3.22 3.27
N ILE A 46 14.11 3.59 2.00
CA ILE A 46 15.19 3.81 1.04
C ILE A 46 16.12 4.92 1.54
N ALA A 47 15.57 6.04 2.03
CA ALA A 47 16.35 7.12 2.60
C ALA A 47 17.13 6.69 3.84
N SER A 48 16.51 5.95 4.77
CA SER A 48 17.18 5.42 5.96
C SER A 48 18.35 4.49 5.60
N VAL A 49 18.15 3.56 4.66
CA VAL A 49 19.21 2.65 4.21
C VAL A 49 20.34 3.42 3.54
N ALA A 50 20.03 4.42 2.71
CA ALA A 50 21.05 5.27 2.08
C ALA A 50 21.85 6.08 3.12
N LEU A 51 21.20 6.61 4.15
CA LEU A 51 21.86 7.32 5.25
C LEU A 51 22.79 6.39 6.05
N ILE A 52 22.29 5.21 6.43
CA ILE A 52 23.10 4.22 7.16
C ILE A 52 24.30 3.77 6.31
N GLY A 53 24.08 3.47 5.03
CA GLY A 53 25.14 3.07 4.11
C GLY A 53 26.20 4.16 3.94
N SER A 54 25.78 5.42 3.80
CA SER A 54 26.69 6.57 3.73
C SER A 54 27.57 6.67 4.98
N LEU A 55 26.97 6.54 6.17
CA LEU A 55 27.70 6.58 7.44
C LEU A 55 28.67 5.41 7.63
N MET A 56 28.38 4.25 7.04
CA MET A 56 29.24 3.06 7.12
C MET A 56 30.37 3.02 6.08
N THR A 57 30.29 3.81 5.01
CA THR A 57 31.31 3.88 3.93
C THR A 57 32.76 3.96 4.44
N PRO A 58 33.14 4.83 5.40
CA PRO A 58 34.52 4.89 5.87
C PRO A 58 35.02 3.59 6.53
N TYR A 59 34.15 2.82 7.20
CA TYR A 59 34.52 1.56 7.85
C TYR A 59 34.76 0.41 6.87
N LEU A 60 34.11 0.47 5.71
CA LEU A 60 34.27 -0.55 4.68
C LEU A 60 35.60 -0.39 3.91
N ASN A 61 36.24 0.77 3.99
CA ASN A 61 37.46 1.11 3.25
C ASN A 61 38.73 1.07 4.13
N GLU A 62 38.75 0.27 5.20
CA GLU A 62 39.90 -0.01 6.09
C GLU A 62 40.44 1.16 6.94
N GLU A 63 39.80 2.33 6.97
CA GLU A 63 40.05 3.33 8.03
C GLU A 63 39.39 2.88 9.34
N LEU A 64 39.98 1.87 10.00
CA LEU A 64 39.59 1.38 11.33
C LEU A 64 39.88 2.44 12.40
N THR A 65 39.03 3.46 12.46
CA THR A 65 38.83 4.27 13.65
C THR A 65 37.52 3.84 14.31
N ALA A 66 37.49 3.72 15.63
CA ALA A 66 36.27 3.36 16.35
C ALA A 66 35.11 4.31 15.97
N PRO A 67 33.85 3.84 15.96
CA PRO A 67 32.70 4.70 15.71
C PRO A 67 32.70 5.89 16.66
N THR A 68 32.63 7.10 16.09
CA THR A 68 32.54 8.35 16.84
C THR A 68 31.16 8.47 17.51
N GLU A 69 31.07 9.21 18.61
CA GLU A 69 29.79 9.43 19.30
C GLU A 69 28.73 10.03 18.36
N GLU A 70 29.12 10.99 17.51
CA GLU A 70 28.24 11.62 16.51
C GLU A 70 27.66 10.59 15.53
N MET A 71 28.44 9.57 15.17
CA MET A 71 27.98 8.53 14.26
C MET A 71 27.01 7.58 14.94
N VAL A 72 27.30 7.18 16.18
CA VAL A 72 26.39 6.35 16.97
C VAL A 72 25.05 7.07 17.14
N GLU A 73 25.06 8.38 17.40
CA GLU A 73 23.86 9.21 17.47
C GLU A 73 23.10 9.21 16.13
N LYS A 74 23.79 9.45 15.02
CA LYS A 74 23.18 9.46 13.68
C LYS A 74 22.60 8.09 13.29
N LEU A 75 23.28 6.99 13.61
CA LEU A 75 22.77 5.63 13.44
C LEU A 75 21.52 5.39 14.30
N GLY A 76 21.52 5.85 15.55
CA GLY A 76 20.37 5.76 16.44
C GLY A 76 19.14 6.52 15.92
N VAL A 77 19.35 7.72 15.38
CA VAL A 77 18.29 8.51 14.73
C VAL A 77 17.78 7.79 13.47
N ALA A 78 18.67 7.31 12.62
CA ALA A 78 18.29 6.57 11.41
C ALA A 78 17.47 5.31 11.75
N GLY A 79 17.88 4.56 12.78
CA GLY A 79 17.14 3.40 13.29
C GLY A 79 15.76 3.77 13.84
N SER A 80 15.66 4.88 14.58
CA SER A 80 14.38 5.39 15.10
C SER A 80 13.39 5.75 13.98
N ILE A 81 13.90 6.32 12.87
CA ILE A 81 13.10 6.62 11.67
C ILE A 81 12.58 5.33 11.03
N VAL A 82 13.40 4.28 10.94
CA VAL A 82 12.96 2.96 10.44
C VAL A 82 11.82 2.40 11.31
N ILE A 83 11.93 2.50 12.64
CA ILE A 83 10.87 2.06 13.56
C ILE A 83 9.58 2.87 13.35
N LEU A 84 9.68 4.18 13.14
CA LEU A 84 8.51 5.02 12.85
C LEU A 84 7.80 4.57 11.57
N PHE A 85 8.55 4.30 10.50
CA PHE A 85 7.97 3.80 9.25
C PHE A 85 7.41 2.38 9.39
N LEU A 86 7.97 1.56 10.28
CA LEU A 86 7.42 0.24 10.61
C LEU A 86 6.01 0.36 11.19
N LEU A 87 5.82 1.29 12.14
CA LEU A 87 4.50 1.58 12.71
C LEU A 87 3.53 2.12 11.65
N MET A 88 3.99 3.01 10.76
CA MET A 88 3.17 3.47 9.63
C MET A 88 2.76 2.34 8.69
N ASN A 89 3.64 1.39 8.41
CA ASN A 89 3.33 0.23 7.57
C ASN A 89 2.27 -0.66 8.23
N LEU A 90 2.33 -0.82 9.55
CA LEU A 90 1.32 -1.54 10.33
C LEU A 90 -0.05 -0.88 10.24
N ILE A 91 -0.11 0.46 10.36
CA ILE A 91 -1.32 1.25 10.12
C ILE A 91 -1.79 1.08 8.67
N GLY A 92 -0.87 1.10 7.70
CA GLY A 92 -1.13 0.85 6.29
C GLY A 92 -1.79 -0.50 6.03
N VAL A 93 -1.33 -1.57 6.68
CA VAL A 93 -1.95 -2.91 6.61
C VAL A 93 -3.38 -2.87 7.15
N ILE A 94 -3.59 -2.28 8.33
CA ILE A 94 -4.93 -2.18 8.95
C ILE A 94 -5.89 -1.43 8.02
N LEU A 95 -5.48 -0.28 7.48
CA LEU A 95 -6.28 0.50 6.52
C LEU A 95 -6.53 -0.27 5.21
N GLY A 96 -5.57 -1.09 4.77
CA GLY A 96 -5.72 -1.95 3.60
C GLY A 96 -6.80 -3.01 3.83
N ILE A 97 -6.76 -3.71 4.97
CA ILE A 97 -7.76 -4.72 5.37
C ILE A 97 -9.15 -4.08 5.47
N VAL A 98 -9.26 -2.92 6.13
CA VAL A 98 -10.51 -2.16 6.20
C VAL A 98 -10.97 -1.79 4.79
N GLY A 99 -10.08 -1.26 3.94
CA GLY A 99 -10.37 -0.87 2.56
C GLY A 99 -10.89 -2.00 1.67
N VAL A 100 -10.41 -3.24 1.88
CA VAL A 100 -10.88 -4.45 1.20
C VAL A 100 -12.26 -4.89 1.72
N SER A 101 -12.53 -4.67 3.00
CA SER A 101 -13.77 -5.08 3.68
C SER A 101 -14.97 -4.20 3.32
N LEU A 102 -14.75 -2.97 2.82
CA LEU A 102 -15.85 -2.08 2.39
C LEU A 102 -16.61 -2.67 1.17
N LYS A 103 -17.94 -2.77 1.30
CA LYS A 103 -18.85 -3.19 0.22
C LYS A 103 -19.16 -2.02 -0.72
N LYS A 104 -19.44 -2.32 -2.00
CA LYS A 104 -19.84 -1.36 -3.06
C LYS A 104 -18.80 -0.27 -3.39
N ARG A 105 -17.50 -0.59 -3.35
CA ARG A 105 -16.40 0.32 -3.74
C ARG A 105 -15.35 -0.41 -4.56
N LYS A 106 -14.59 0.32 -5.38
CA LYS A 106 -13.43 -0.22 -6.11
C LYS A 106 -12.30 -0.54 -5.13
N LYS A 107 -11.86 -1.81 -5.11
CA LYS A 107 -10.91 -2.36 -4.12
C LYS A 107 -9.45 -2.39 -4.58
N ILE A 108 -9.15 -1.95 -5.80
CA ILE A 108 -7.81 -2.06 -6.41
C ILE A 108 -6.74 -1.43 -5.52
N PHE A 109 -6.95 -0.19 -5.07
CA PHE A 109 -5.99 0.51 -4.19
C PHE A 109 -5.86 -0.15 -2.81
N ALA A 110 -6.95 -0.71 -2.26
CA ALA A 110 -6.89 -1.40 -0.98
C ALA A 110 -6.08 -2.70 -1.06
N ILE A 111 -6.27 -3.47 -2.15
CA ILE A 111 -5.54 -4.72 -2.39
C ILE A 111 -4.06 -4.42 -2.66
N LEU A 112 -3.76 -3.45 -3.53
CA LEU A 112 -2.38 -3.05 -3.82
C LEU A 112 -1.66 -2.53 -2.57
N GLY A 113 -2.30 -1.62 -1.82
CA GLY A 113 -1.76 -1.11 -0.56
C GLY A 113 -1.51 -2.24 0.44
N LEU A 114 -2.46 -3.17 0.58
CA LEU A 114 -2.32 -4.30 1.50
C LEU A 114 -1.15 -5.22 1.11
N ILE A 115 -1.09 -5.65 -0.16
CA ILE A 115 -0.03 -6.54 -0.64
C ILE A 115 1.34 -5.89 -0.49
N MET A 116 1.48 -4.62 -0.85
CA MET A 116 2.76 -3.90 -0.78
C MET A 116 3.20 -3.69 0.67
N ASN A 117 2.32 -3.24 1.57
CA ASN A 117 2.68 -3.12 2.99
C ASN A 117 3.03 -4.49 3.60
N ALA A 118 2.26 -5.53 3.28
CA ALA A 118 2.56 -6.89 3.76
C ALA A 118 3.92 -7.41 3.22
N ALA A 119 4.21 -7.16 1.95
CA ALA A 119 5.48 -7.54 1.34
C ALA A 119 6.67 -6.78 1.95
N ILE A 120 6.51 -5.49 2.24
CA ILE A 120 7.53 -4.69 2.92
C ILE A 120 7.78 -5.24 4.33
N LEU A 121 6.72 -5.45 5.13
CA LEU A 121 6.85 -6.03 6.47
C LEU A 121 7.52 -7.40 6.44
N LEU A 122 7.14 -8.27 5.50
CA LEU A 122 7.74 -9.58 5.35
C LEU A 122 9.22 -9.47 4.97
N SER A 123 9.56 -8.58 4.06
CA SER A 123 10.95 -8.33 3.64
C SER A 123 11.80 -7.83 4.81
N LEU A 124 11.25 -6.91 5.62
CA LEU A 124 11.93 -6.39 6.80
C LEU A 124 12.13 -7.47 7.86
N ALA A 125 11.13 -8.34 8.06
CA ALA A 125 11.24 -9.46 9.00
C ALA A 125 12.31 -10.46 8.56
N ILE A 126 12.35 -10.84 7.27
CA ILE A 126 13.37 -11.73 6.72
C ILE A 126 14.76 -11.09 6.85
N PHE A 127 14.89 -9.81 6.48
CA PHE A 127 16.15 -9.07 6.61
C PHE A 127 16.63 -9.05 8.06
N PHE A 128 15.73 -8.79 9.02
CA PHE A 128 16.06 -8.79 10.44
C PHE A 128 16.54 -10.18 10.92
N VAL A 129 15.86 -11.26 10.51
CA VAL A 129 16.29 -12.63 10.83
C VAL A 129 17.68 -12.92 10.28
N ILE A 130 17.94 -12.57 9.01
CA ILE A 130 19.27 -12.74 8.40
C ILE A 130 20.33 -11.93 9.15
N ALA A 131 20.03 -10.67 9.50
CA ALA A 131 20.95 -9.81 10.24
C ALA A 131 21.29 -10.40 11.62
N VAL A 132 20.29 -10.90 12.36
CA VAL A 132 20.51 -11.52 13.68
C VAL A 132 21.32 -12.81 13.57
N VAL A 133 21.00 -13.67 12.60
CA VAL A 133 21.75 -14.91 12.36
C VAL A 133 23.20 -14.61 12.03
N ASN A 134 23.46 -13.66 11.13
CA ASN A 134 24.82 -13.25 10.77
C ASN A 134 25.57 -12.55 11.92
N ALA A 135 24.87 -11.89 12.84
CA ALA A 135 25.49 -11.23 13.98
C ALA A 135 25.85 -12.21 15.12
N THR A 136 25.28 -13.42 15.12
CA THR A 136 25.45 -14.42 16.19
C THR A 136 26.38 -15.58 15.79
N ILE A 137 26.68 -15.73 14.49
CA ILE A 137 27.64 -16.71 13.94
C ILE A 137 28.99 -16.04 13.77
#